data_AF-A0A973BAV0-F1
#
_entry.id   AF-A0A973BAV0-F1
#
_cell.length_a   1.000
_cell.length_b   1.000
_cell.length_c   1.000
_cell.angle_alpha   90.00
_cell.angle_beta   90.00
_cell.angle_gamma   90.00
#
_symmetry.space_group_name_H-M   'P 1'
#
loop_
_entity.id
_entity.type
_entity.pdbx_description
1 polymer ?
#
loop_
_entity_poly.entity_id
_entity_poly.type
_entity_poly.pdbx_seq_one_letter_code
_entity_poly.pdbx_strand_id
1 'polypeptide(L)' 'MGFTELNSVEHYIIHQMSGVNLNLNEVSELHGQYGIQWQYKSPDELGRGVNEVLVESEFVKALVRLNPEIEANASLAD' A
#
# COMPACT_ATOMS: atom_id res chain seq x y z
N MET A 1 13.31 8.13 -14.86
CA MET A 1 13.35 6.74 -15.35
C MET A 1 12.60 6.68 -16.67
N GLY A 2 13.06 5.89 -17.64
CA GLY A 2 12.50 5.84 -19.00
C GLY A 2 11.16 5.12 -19.06
N PHE A 3 10.31 5.50 -20.02
CA PHE A 3 9.03 4.85 -20.29
C PHE A 3 9.25 3.39 -20.72
N THR A 4 8.56 2.46 -20.06
CA THR A 4 8.46 1.06 -20.46
C THR A 4 7.00 0.64 -20.38
N GLU A 5 6.60 -0.35 -21.18
CA GLU A 5 5.23 -0.88 -21.16
C GLU A 5 4.88 -1.48 -19.79
N LEU A 6 5.86 -2.12 -19.13
CA LEU A 6 5.71 -2.68 -17.79
C LEU A 6 5.42 -1.59 -16.73
N ASN A 7 6.18 -0.50 -16.74
CA ASN A 7 5.95 0.65 -15.85
C ASN A 7 4.57 1.26 -16.10
N SER A 8 4.11 1.28 -17.35
CA SER A 8 2.80 1.84 -17.70
C SER A 8 1.64 0.98 -17.22
N VAL A 9 1.76 -0.36 -17.30
CA VAL A 9 0.73 -1.29 -16.80
C VAL A 9 0.66 -1.24 -15.28
N GLU A 10 1.81 -1.24 -14.59
CA GLU A 10 1.85 -1.14 -13.12
C GLU A 10 1.22 0.18 -12.64
N HIS A 11 1.62 1.30 -13.22
CA HIS A 11 1.05 2.60 -12.88
C HIS A 11 -0.46 2.68 -13.18
N TYR A 12 -0.92 2.06 -14.26
CA TYR A 12 -2.35 2.01 -14.59
C TYR A 12 -3.15 1.22 -13.56
N ILE A 13 -2.65 0.07 -13.10
CA ILE A 13 -3.30 -0.74 -12.05
C ILE A 13 -3.34 0.03 -10.73
N ILE A 14 -2.22 0.67 -10.34
CA ILE A 14 -2.16 1.48 -9.12
C ILE A 14 -3.17 2.62 -9.19
N HIS A 15 -3.24 3.33 -10.32
CA HIS A 15 -4.21 4.40 -10.53
C HIS A 15 -5.66 3.89 -10.45
N GLN A 16 -5.97 2.75 -11.07
CA GLN A 16 -7.31 2.20 -11.08
C GLN A 16 -7.77 1.72 -9.69
N MET A 17 -6.85 1.20 -8.87
CA MET A 17 -7.15 0.61 -7.56
C MET A 17 -7.12 1.63 -6.42
N SER A 18 -6.20 2.59 -6.49
CA SER A 18 -5.94 3.57 -5.40
C SER A 18 -6.29 5.01 -5.75
N GLY A 19 -6.49 5.32 -7.04
CA GLY A 19 -6.61 6.70 -7.53
C GLY A 19 -5.27 7.44 -7.64
N VAL A 20 -4.15 6.85 -7.21
CA VAL A 20 -2.83 7.48 -7.29
C VAL A 20 -2.28 7.35 -8.70
N ASN A 21 -2.10 8.49 -9.37
CA ASN A 21 -1.49 8.53 -10.69
C ASN A 21 0.03 8.76 -10.56
N LEU A 22 0.83 7.75 -10.84
CA LEU A 22 2.29 7.84 -10.83
C LEU A 22 2.88 8.43 -12.13
N ASN A 23 2.05 8.66 -13.15
CA ASN A 23 2.46 9.23 -14.44
C ASN A 23 2.34 10.76 -14.48
N LEU A 24 1.58 11.38 -13.58
CA LEU A 24 1.33 12.81 -13.53
C LEU A 24 1.45 13.29 -12.09
N ASN A 25 2.15 14.41 -11.86
CA ASN A 25 2.29 15.04 -10.54
C ASN A 25 0.99 15.73 -10.05
N GLU A 26 -0.13 15.44 -10.69
CA GLU A 26 -1.45 16.01 -10.42
C GLU A 26 -2.42 14.89 -10.06
N VAL A 27 -3.06 15.06 -8.92
CA VAL A 27 -4.07 14.15 -8.37
C VAL A 27 -5.24 14.10 -9.37
N SER A 28 -5.41 12.95 -10.01
CA SER A 28 -6.50 12.72 -10.96
C SER A 28 -7.81 12.41 -10.23
N GLU A 29 -8.93 12.77 -10.87
CA GLU A 29 -10.28 12.81 -10.31
C GLU A 29 -10.69 11.53 -9.57
N LEU A 30 -11.44 11.71 -8.48
CA LEU A 30 -11.98 10.65 -7.62
C LEU A 30 -12.83 9.67 -8.44
N HIS A 31 -12.26 8.53 -8.77
CA HIS A 31 -12.99 7.43 -9.39
C HIS A 31 -14.02 6.89 -8.39
N GLY A 32 -15.22 6.61 -8.89
CA GLY A 32 -16.41 6.32 -8.08
C GLY A 32 -16.16 5.29 -6.98
N GLN A 33 -16.52 5.66 -5.74
CA GLN A 33 -16.46 4.81 -4.55
C GLN A 33 -17.40 3.60 -4.70
N TYR A 34 -16.94 2.55 -5.35
CA TYR A 34 -17.62 1.26 -5.34
C TYR A 34 -16.68 0.21 -4.75
N GLY A 35 -16.71 0.07 -3.41
CA GLY A 35 -16.04 -1.01 -2.68
C GLY A 35 -14.83 -0.60 -1.84
N ILE A 36 -13.93 -1.57 -1.61
CA ILE A 36 -12.72 -1.44 -0.78
C ILE A 36 -11.72 -0.54 -1.50
N GLN A 37 -11.40 0.62 -0.91
CA GLN A 37 -10.41 1.55 -1.44
C GLN A 37 -9.00 1.08 -1.07
N TRP A 38 -8.17 0.77 -2.08
CA TRP A 38 -6.79 0.36 -1.85
C TRP A 38 -5.93 1.59 -1.58
N GLN A 39 -5.12 1.53 -0.53
CA GLN A 39 -4.14 2.58 -0.24
C GLN A 39 -2.81 2.19 -0.86
N TYR A 40 -2.32 3.00 -1.81
CA TYR A 40 -0.99 2.84 -2.37
C TYR A 40 0.06 3.29 -1.36
N LYS A 41 1.14 2.52 -1.24
CA LYS A 41 2.38 2.87 -0.53
C LYS A 41 3.56 2.60 -1.44
N SER A 42 4.44 3.58 -1.58
CA SER A 42 5.68 3.44 -2.35
C SER A 42 6.68 2.52 -1.64
N PRO A 43 7.67 1.97 -2.38
CA PRO A 43 8.73 1.15 -1.78
C PRO A 43 9.49 1.87 -0.66
N ASP A 44 9.69 3.19 -0.78
CA ASP A 44 10.38 4.02 0.21
C ASP A 44 9.55 4.15 1.50
N GLU A 45 8.23 4.32 1.36
CA GLU A 45 7.29 4.39 2.49
C GLU A 45 7.11 3.05 3.23
N LEU A 46 7.37 1.93 2.55
CA LEU A 46 7.35 0.61 3.19
C LEU A 46 8.56 0.38 4.08
N GLY A 47 9.67 1.10 3.85
CA GLY A 47 10.89 1.00 4.66
C GLY A 47 11.50 -0.40 4.73
N ARG A 48 11.19 -1.27 3.75
CA ARG A 48 11.62 -2.67 3.72
C ARG A 48 13.01 -2.83 3.12
N GLY A 49 13.84 -3.66 3.71
CA GLY A 49 15.07 -4.13 3.11
C GLY A 49 14.81 -4.89 1.81
N VAL A 50 15.76 -4.87 0.88
CA VAL A 50 15.66 -5.56 -0.42
C VAL A 50 15.44 -7.07 -0.30
N ASN A 51 15.85 -7.67 0.83
CA ASN A 51 15.67 -9.09 1.13
C ASN A 51 14.48 -9.37 2.06
N GLU A 52 13.80 -8.34 2.53
CA GLU A 52 12.66 -8.49 3.43
C GLU A 52 11.39 -8.69 2.60
N VAL A 53 10.74 -9.84 2.83
CA VAL A 53 9.51 -10.23 2.13
C VAL A 53 8.29 -9.67 2.84
N LEU A 54 8.36 -9.55 4.17
CA LEU A 54 7.27 -9.12 5.03
C LEU A 54 7.65 -7.85 5.79
N VAL A 55 6.70 -6.91 5.89
CA VAL A 55 6.86 -5.68 6.67
C VAL A 55 6.19 -5.89 8.02
N GLU A 56 6.93 -6.41 9.00
CA GLU A 56 6.39 -6.82 10.31
C GLU A 56 5.65 -5.67 11.00
N SER A 57 6.17 -4.45 10.90
CA SER A 57 5.57 -3.27 11.51
C SER A 57 4.16 -2.96 10.97
N GLU A 58 3.94 -3.16 9.67
CA GLU A 58 2.61 -2.98 9.05
C GLU A 58 1.69 -4.16 9.36
N PHE A 59 2.24 -5.37 9.47
CA PHE A 59 1.50 -6.56 9.86
C PHE A 59 0.96 -6.44 11.29
N VAL A 60 1.80 -6.08 12.26
CA VAL A 60 1.39 -5.89 13.65
C VAL A 60 0.36 -4.77 13.77
N LYS A 61 0.53 -3.64 13.07
CA LYS A 61 -0.50 -2.58 13.02
C LYS A 61 -1.84 -3.09 12.47
N ALA A 62 -1.81 -3.90 11.42
CA ALA A 62 -3.01 -4.48 10.85
C ALA A 62 -3.68 -5.48 11.82
N LEU A 63 -2.89 -6.29 12.52
CA LEU A 63 -3.37 -7.20 13.55
C LEU A 63 -4.01 -6.45 14.72
N VAL A 64 -3.36 -5.41 15.25
CA VAL A 64 -3.92 -4.55 16.30
C VAL A 64 -5.23 -3.90 15.85
N ARG A 65 -5.30 -3.42 14.60
CA ARG A 65 -6.53 -2.85 14.03
C ARG A 65 -7.68 -3.87 13.96
N LEU A 66 -7.36 -5.13 13.68
CA LEU A 66 -8.35 -6.21 13.57
C LEU A 66 -8.75 -6.80 14.93
N ASN A 67 -7.80 -6.89 15.86
CA ASN A 67 -8.01 -7.38 17.20
C ASN A 67 -7.32 -6.46 18.25
N PRO A 68 -8.08 -5.60 18.94
CA PRO A 68 -7.56 -4.72 19.99
C PRO A 68 -6.93 -5.45 21.17
N GLU A 69 -7.24 -6.74 21.39
CA GLU A 69 -6.62 -7.54 22.45
C GLU A 69 -5.10 -7.69 22.25
N ILE A 70 -4.63 -7.57 21.01
CA ILE A 70 -3.21 -7.56 20.65
C ILE A 70 -2.52 -6.27 21.11
N GLU A 71 -3.26 -5.14 21.18
CA GLU A 71 -2.75 -3.90 21.78
C GLU A 71 -2.50 -4.09 23.27
N ALA A 72 -3.42 -4.78 23.95
CA ALA A 72 -3.31 -5.08 25.37
C ALA A 72 -2.23 -6.12 25.68
N ASN A 73 -1.94 -7.02 24.74
CA ASN A 73 -0.90 -8.03 24.88
C ASN A 73 -0.13 -8.27 23.57
N ALA A 74 0.99 -7.56 23.44
CA ALA A 74 1.84 -7.61 22.25
C ALA A 74 2.39 -9.02 21.94
N SER A 75 2.43 -9.94 22.92
CA SER A 75 2.89 -11.32 22.70
C SER A 75 1.89 -12.18 21.91
N LEU A 76 0.71 -11.66 21.57
CA LEU A 76 -0.27 -12.33 20.70
C LEU A 76 0.02 -12.13 19.20
N ALA A 77 0.94 -11.23 18.87
CA ALA A 77 1.38 -10.94 17.50
C ALA A 77 2.87 -11.25 17.27
N ASP A 78 3.51 -11.96 18.19
CA ASP A 78 4.88 -12.49 18.10
C ASP A 78 4.93 -13.80 17.30
#